data_AF-F3KK12-F1
#
_entry.id   AF-F3KK12-F1
#
_cell.length_a   1.000
_cell.length_b   1.000
_cell.length_c   1.000
_cell.angle_alpha   90.00
_cell.angle_beta   90.00
_cell.angle_gamma   90.00
#
_symmetry.space_group_name_H-M   'P 1'
#
loop_
_entity.id
_entity.type
_entity.pdbx_description
1 polymer ?
#
loop_
_entity_poly.entity_id
_entity_poly.type
_entity_poly.pdbx_seq_one_letter_code
_entity_poly.pdbx_strand_id
1 'polypeptide(L)' 'MTTLSELRVCKLCGNVFSKKAGVAIISSCPQCHGTSLELITLNENSDEVYLDELD' A
#
# COMPACT_ATOMS: atom_id res chain seq x y z
N MET A 1 -13.38 -13.14 -4.02
CA MET A 1 -12.00 -12.63 -4.12
C MET A 1 -12.00 -11.18 -3.70
N THR A 2 -11.61 -10.91 -2.46
CA THR A 2 -11.34 -9.54 -2.01
C THR A 2 -9.93 -9.23 -2.47
N THR A 3 -9.78 -8.61 -3.62
CA THR A 3 -8.47 -8.13 -4.03
C THR A 3 -8.04 -7.08 -3.00
N LEU A 4 -6.79 -7.17 -2.52
CA LEU A 4 -6.17 -6.17 -1.63
C LEU A 4 -5.90 -4.86 -2.39
N SER A 5 -6.81 -4.51 -3.31
CA SER A 5 -6.66 -3.44 -4.28
C SER A 5 -6.88 -2.12 -3.56
N GLU A 6 -5.78 -1.37 -3.49
CA GLU A 6 -5.69 0.04 -3.08
C GLU A 6 -5.33 0.28 -1.61
N LEU A 7 -4.36 -0.48 -1.09
CA LEU A 7 -3.54 0.02 0.01
C LEU A 7 -2.75 1.26 -0.46
N ARG A 8 -2.79 2.31 0.35
CA ARG A 8 -2.02 3.53 0.15
C ARG A 8 -1.20 3.84 1.38
N VAL A 9 -0.04 4.47 1.18
CA VAL A 9 0.80 5.01 2.23
C VAL A 9 0.86 6.54 2.13
N CYS A 10 0.74 7.24 3.25
CA CYS A 10 0.98 8.67 3.31
C CYS A 10 2.47 8.95 3.46
N LYS A 11 3.07 9.69 2.52
CA LYS A 11 4.50 10.06 2.58
C LYS A 11 4.85 11.04 3.70
N LEU A 12 3.84 11.70 4.30
CA LEU A 12 4.05 12.71 5.34
C LEU A 12 4.11 12.10 6.74
N CYS A 13 3.23 11.14 7.05
CA CYS A 13 3.12 10.56 8.39
C CYS A 13 3.37 9.05 8.43
N GLY A 14 3.63 8.41 7.29
CA GLY A 14 3.85 6.96 7.20
C GLY A 14 2.61 6.11 7.40
N ASN A 15 1.43 6.70 7.55
CA ASN A 15 0.20 5.93 7.79
C ASN A 15 -0.18 5.11 6.56
N VAL A 16 -0.53 3.84 6.77
CA VAL A 16 -0.97 2.90 5.73
C VAL A 16 -2.47 2.68 5.89
N PHE A 17 -3.23 2.88 4.82
CA PHE A 17 -4.68 2.78 4.85
C PHE A 17 -5.21 2.33 3.48
N SER A 18 -6.41 1.76 3.46
CA SER A 18 -7.09 1.33 2.23
C SER A 18 -8.33 2.17 1.98
N LYS A 19 -8.87 2.08 0.75
CA LYS A 19 -10.21 2.62 0.49
C LYS A 19 -11.26 1.86 1.30
N LYS A 20 -12.23 2.61 1.85
CA LYS A 20 -13.46 2.03 2.36
C LYS A 20 -14.33 1.57 1.18
N ALA A 21 -15.07 0.48 1.36
CA ALA A 21 -16.02 0.01 0.35
C ALA A 21 -17.02 1.12 -0.03
N GLY A 22 -17.24 1.31 -1.33
CA GLY A 22 -18.12 2.35 -1.88
C GLY A 22 -17.49 3.73 -2.07
N VAL A 23 -16.23 3.94 -1.66
CA VAL A 23 -15.49 5.18 -1.93
C VAL A 23 -14.70 5.04 -3.22
N ALA A 24 -14.97 5.92 -4.20
CA ALA A 24 -14.31 5.88 -5.50
C ALA A 24 -12.89 6.48 -5.48
N ILE A 25 -12.63 7.47 -4.61
CA ILE A 25 -11.39 8.25 -4.62
C ILE A 25 -10.92 8.51 -3.19
N ILE A 26 -9.62 8.30 -2.94
CA ILE A 26 -8.97 8.77 -1.71
C ILE A 26 -8.07 9.95 -2.06
N SER A 27 -8.41 11.13 -1.55
CA SER A 27 -7.68 12.39 -1.82
C SER A 27 -6.84 12.87 -0.64
N SER A 28 -6.99 12.30 0.56
CA SER A 28 -6.26 12.70 1.75
C SER A 28 -6.02 11.55 2.73
N CYS A 29 -4.96 11.69 3.54
CA CYS A 29 -4.62 10.76 4.61
C CYS A 29 -5.60 10.93 5.79
N PRO A 30 -6.21 9.87 6.32
CA PRO A 30 -7.15 9.97 7.44
C PRO A 30 -6.51 10.38 8.77
N GLN A 31 -5.17 10.30 8.89
CA GLN A 31 -4.46 10.60 10.14
C GLN A 31 -3.90 12.03 10.19
N CYS A 32 -3.32 12.51 9.08
CA CYS A 32 -2.67 13.82 9.03
C CYS A 32 -3.30 14.78 8.02
N HIS A 33 -4.35 14.35 7.31
CA HIS A 33 -5.03 15.10 6.25
C HIS A 33 -4.13 15.50 5.07
N GLY A 34 -2.90 14.98 5.01
CA GLY A 34 -1.96 15.19 3.91
C GLY A 34 -2.45 14.59 2.59
N THR A 35 -2.09 15.23 1.48
CA THR A 35 -2.47 14.82 0.13
C THR A 35 -1.37 14.05 -0.61
N SER A 36 -0.19 13.90 0.00
CA SER A 36 0.92 13.11 -0.56
C SER A 36 0.73 11.63 -0.23
N LEU A 37 0.10 10.92 -1.16
CA LEU A 37 -0.29 9.52 -1.04
C LEU A 37 0.34 8.68 -2.14
N GLU A 38 0.81 7.48 -1.81
CA GLU A 38 1.39 6.52 -2.75
C GLU A 38 0.63 5.20 -2.70
N LEU A 39 0.38 4.61 -3.87
CA LEU A 39 -0.30 3.34 -4.00
C LEU A 39 0.71 2.20 -3.79
N ILE A 40 0.38 1.28 -2.89
CA ILE A 40 1.15 0.05 -2.72
C ILE A 40 0.66 -0.93 -3.77
N THR A 41 1.43 -1.08 -4.85
CA THR A 41 1.26 -2.15 -5.83
C THR A 41 2.04 -3.37 -5.36
N LEU A 42 1.33 -4.43 -4.97
CA LEU A 42 1.94 -5.74 -4.79
C LEU A 42 2.31 -6.25 -6.18
N ASN A 43 3.60 -6.20 -6.53
CA ASN A 43 4.08 -6.97 -7.66
C ASN A 43 4.05 -8.44 -7.24
N GLU A 44 3.16 -9.23 -7.83
CA GLU A 44 3.08 -10.69 -7.63
C GLU A 44 4.32 -11.45 -8.17
N ASN A 45 5.34 -10.72 -8.64
CA ASN A 45 6.67 -11.20 -9.04
C ASN A 45 7.76 -10.72 -8.05
N SER A 46 7.49 -10.70 -6.75
CA SER A 46 8.62 -10.65 -5.80
C SER A 46 9.28 -12.01 -5.83
N ASP A 47 10.29 -12.15 -6.69
CA ASP A 47 11.21 -13.28 -6.75
C ASP A 47 11.49 -13.80 -5.34
N GLU A 48 11.16 -15.07 -5.13
CA GLU A 48 11.52 -15.81 -3.94
C GLU A 48 13.05 -15.69 -3.79
N VAL A 49 13.52 -14.85 -2.86
CA VAL A 49 14.93 -14.79 -2.52
C VAL A 49 15.27 -16.08 -1.79
N TYR A 50 15.72 -17.08 -2.54
CA TYR A 50 16.39 -18.24 -1.97
C TYR A 50 17.70 -17.75 -1.36
N LEU A 51 17.75 -17.75 -0.02
CA LEU A 51 19.02 -17.75 0.71
C LEU A 51 19.62 -19.14 0.50
N ASP A 52 20.35 -19.33 -0.60
CA ASP A 52 21.23 -20.48 -0.71
C ASP A 52 22.24 -20.38 0.45
N GLU A 53 22.21 -21.41 1.30
CA GLU A 53 23.13 -21.59 2.40
C GLU A 53 24.57 -21.52 1.86
N LEU A 54 25.34 -20.53 2.34
CA LEU A 54 26.78 -20.48 2.12
C LEU A 54 27.42 -21.60 2.95
N ASP A 55 27.76 -22.72 2.30
CA ASP A 55 28.68 -23.75 2.81
C ASP A 55 30.11 -23.50 2.25
#